data_AF-A0A397SGY5-F1
#
_entry.id   AF-A0A397SGY5-F1
#
_cell.length_a   1.000
_cell.length_b   1.000
_cell.length_c   1.000
_cell.angle_alpha   90.00
_cell.angle_beta   90.00
_cell.angle_gamma   90.00
#
_symmetry.space_group_name_H-M   'P 1'
#
loop_
_entity.id
_entity.type
_entity.pdbx_description
1 polymer ?
#
loop_
_entity_poly.entity_id
_entity_poly.type
_entity_poly.pdbx_seq_one_letter_code
_entity_poly.pdbx_strand_id
1 'polypeptide(L)'
;EYYCNYLLMTGYICGRTCRWPEGCFEHWKAKPRIPCKVCGKPTSSEPGLCRKHANGYYVTQYINRLRDKANADDLIWIKIDELLLELSANKTEEAGEQKHKFEKQLEEQILEGSHETLLKQEKNNINTTIIVCGLGGYKRIYMFALEDYNQEGAQRQGNKLVILLSERG
;
A
#
# COMPACT_ATOMS: atom_id res chain seq x y z
N GLU A 1 13.26 34.00 -51.33
CA GLU A 1 14.38 34.96 -51.40
C GLU A 1 14.03 36.16 -50.56
N TYR A 2 15.00 36.82 -49.92
CA TYR A 2 14.77 38.01 -49.10
C TYR A 2 15.38 39.24 -49.77
N TYR A 3 14.91 40.43 -49.38
CA TYR A 3 15.50 41.70 -49.79
C TYR A 3 16.11 42.41 -48.58
N CYS A 4 17.28 43.00 -48.76
CA CYS A 4 17.97 43.69 -47.68
C CYS A 4 17.30 45.04 -47.36
N ASN A 5 16.66 45.11 -46.20
CA ASN A 5 15.96 46.31 -45.70
C ASN A 5 16.87 47.31 -44.97
N TYR A 6 18.19 47.22 -45.14
CA TYR A 6 19.12 48.14 -44.47
C TYR A 6 18.98 49.55 -45.05
N LEU A 7 18.80 50.54 -44.18
CA LEU A 7 18.76 51.96 -44.54
C LEU A 7 20.18 52.50 -44.69
N LEU A 8 20.52 52.91 -45.91
CA LEU A 8 21.78 53.59 -46.19
C LEU A 8 21.74 55.02 -45.63
N MET A 9 22.92 55.60 -45.45
CA MET A 9 23.06 57.00 -44.99
C MET A 9 22.42 58.02 -45.97
N THR A 10 22.20 57.60 -47.22
CA THR A 10 21.48 58.36 -48.25
C THR A 10 19.95 58.35 -48.07
N GLY A 11 19.41 57.61 -47.09
CA GLY A 11 17.97 57.44 -46.87
C GLY A 11 17.31 56.36 -47.73
N TYR A 12 18.04 55.76 -48.67
CA TYR A 12 17.55 54.65 -49.50
C TYR A 12 17.72 53.30 -48.83
N ILE A 13 16.82 52.37 -49.15
CA ILE A 13 16.91 50.96 -48.74
C ILE A 13 17.89 50.24 -49.68
N CYS A 14 18.75 49.39 -49.12
CA CYS A 14 19.74 48.62 -49.88
C CYS A 14 19.13 47.80 -51.02
N GLY A 15 18.02 47.11 -50.77
CA GLY A 15 17.21 46.43 -51.79
C GLY A 15 17.89 45.24 -52.49
N ARG A 16 19.12 44.86 -52.11
CA ARG A 16 19.80 43.69 -52.68
C ARG A 16 19.11 42.40 -52.26
N THR A 17 19.02 41.44 -53.17
CA THR A 17 18.56 40.08 -52.85
C THR A 17 19.55 39.39 -51.91
N CYS A 18 19.03 38.72 -50.88
CA CYS A 18 19.82 38.04 -49.87
C CYS A 18 19.17 36.72 -49.43
N ARG A 19 20.00 35.85 -48.83
CA ARG A 19 19.56 34.54 -48.31
C ARG A 19 19.01 34.62 -46.88
N TRP A 20 19.22 35.73 -46.19
CA TRP A 20 18.87 35.91 -44.79
C TRP A 20 17.86 37.04 -44.59
N PRO A 21 16.90 36.89 -43.67
CA PRO A 21 15.93 37.95 -43.37
C PRO A 21 16.58 39.16 -42.68
N GLU A 22 17.72 39.00 -42.02
CA GLU A 22 18.40 40.07 -41.29
C GLU A 22 19.15 41.06 -42.19
N GLY A 23 19.27 40.78 -43.50
CA GLY A 23 19.92 41.63 -44.48
C GLY A 23 21.02 40.95 -45.29
N CYS A 24 21.63 41.70 -46.21
CA CYS A 24 22.73 41.22 -47.02
C CYS A 24 24.01 41.03 -46.19
N PHE A 25 24.95 40.25 -46.72
CA PHE A 25 26.20 39.92 -46.04
C PHE A 25 27.05 41.15 -45.64
N GLU A 26 27.06 42.20 -46.47
CA GLU A 26 27.77 43.46 -46.18
C GLU A 26 27.20 44.14 -44.92
N HIS A 27 25.88 44.31 -44.86
CA HIS A 27 25.22 44.94 -43.73
C HIS A 27 25.18 44.06 -42.48
N TRP A 28 25.14 42.74 -42.65
CA TRP A 28 25.29 41.80 -41.54
C TRP A 28 26.65 41.96 -40.84
N LYS A 29 27.74 42.18 -41.61
CA LYS A 29 29.06 42.49 -41.04
C LYS A 29 29.11 43.85 -40.33
N ALA A 30 28.36 44.82 -40.84
CA ALA A 30 28.28 46.18 -40.31
C ALA A 30 27.40 46.32 -39.05
N LYS A 31 26.70 45.26 -38.62
CA LYS A 31 25.90 45.29 -37.39
C LYS A 31 26.75 45.75 -36.19
N PRO A 32 26.19 46.61 -35.32
CA PRO A 32 26.88 47.09 -34.14
C PRO A 32 27.35 45.90 -33.30
N ARG A 33 28.65 45.86 -33.02
CA ARG A 33 29.27 44.81 -32.22
C ARG A 33 29.24 45.23 -30.76
N ILE A 34 28.69 44.37 -29.91
CA ILE A 34 28.78 44.58 -28.46
C ILE A 34 30.21 44.29 -27.98
N PRO A 35 30.75 45.05 -27.02
CA PRO A 35 32.07 44.77 -26.47
C PRO A 35 32.03 43.46 -25.68
N CYS A 36 33.10 42.67 -25.77
CA CYS A 36 33.25 41.47 -24.98
C CYS A 36 33.33 41.81 -23.49
N LYS A 37 32.53 41.13 -22.65
CA LYS A 37 32.50 41.35 -21.19
C LYS A 37 33.84 41.13 -20.49
N VAL A 38 34.74 40.32 -21.06
CA VAL A 38 36.04 39.98 -20.47
C VAL A 38 37.18 40.85 -20.98
N CYS A 39 37.21 41.16 -22.28
CA CYS A 39 38.36 41.84 -22.90
C CYS A 39 38.02 43.05 -23.76
N GLY A 40 36.76 43.50 -23.78
CA GLY A 40 36.30 44.66 -24.53
C GLY A 40 36.23 44.49 -26.05
N LYS A 41 36.82 43.42 -26.62
CA LYS A 41 36.84 43.21 -28.08
C LYS A 41 35.43 43.13 -28.66
N PRO A 42 35.14 43.82 -29.79
CA PRO A 42 33.82 43.78 -30.41
C PRO A 42 33.45 42.36 -30.82
N THR A 43 32.28 41.91 -30.39
CA THR A 43 31.74 40.58 -30.68
C THR A 43 30.31 40.69 -31.21
N SER A 44 29.94 39.75 -32.08
CA SER A 44 28.57 39.55 -32.57
C SER A 44 27.86 38.42 -31.83
N SER A 45 28.53 37.77 -30.90
CA SER A 45 27.98 36.67 -30.13
C SER A 45 26.93 37.18 -29.13
N GLU A 46 25.78 36.53 -29.06
CA GLU A 46 24.72 36.84 -28.11
C GLU A 46 25.16 36.85 -26.63
N PRO A 47 26.07 35.97 -26.15
CA PRO A 47 26.57 36.04 -24.77
C PRO A 47 27.37 37.32 -24.43
N GLY A 48 27.70 38.13 -25.45
CA GLY A 48 28.65 39.23 -25.31
C GLY A 48 30.07 38.75 -25.03
N LEU A 49 30.48 37.60 -25.59
CA LEU A 49 31.81 37.04 -25.42
C LEU A 49 32.51 36.82 -26.76
N CYS A 50 33.73 37.34 -26.92
CA CYS A 50 34.49 37.07 -28.13
C CYS A 50 34.80 35.57 -28.27
N ARG A 51 35.14 35.12 -29.48
CA ARG A 51 35.41 33.71 -29.80
C ARG A 51 36.38 33.03 -28.81
N LYS A 52 37.37 33.76 -28.29
CA LYS A 52 38.32 33.24 -27.28
C LYS A 52 37.68 32.94 -25.92
N HIS A 53 36.72 33.76 -25.49
CA HIS A 53 36.06 33.62 -24.19
C HIS A 53 34.72 32.87 -24.24
N ALA A 54 34.16 32.69 -25.44
CA ALA A 54 32.91 31.95 -25.63
C ALA A 54 33.05 30.47 -25.27
N ASN A 55 34.21 29.85 -25.51
CA ASN A 55 34.43 28.42 -25.23
C ASN A 55 34.17 28.07 -23.76
N GLY A 56 34.74 28.84 -22.82
CA GLY A 56 34.53 28.62 -21.39
C GLY A 56 33.04 28.73 -21.00
N TYR A 57 32.35 29.73 -21.53
CA TYR A 57 30.92 29.93 -21.29
C TYR A 57 30.08 28.73 -21.71
N TYR A 58 30.27 28.20 -22.93
CA TYR A 58 29.49 27.06 -23.39
C TYR A 58 29.84 25.76 -22.65
N VAL A 59 31.11 25.57 -22.25
CA VAL A 59 31.51 24.43 -21.42
C VAL A 59 30.83 24.50 -20.04
N THR A 60 30.85 25.66 -19.38
CA THR A 60 30.16 25.84 -18.10
C THR A 60 28.65 25.60 -18.23
N GLN A 61 28.01 26.13 -19.27
CA GLN A 61 26.59 25.89 -19.52
C GLN A 61 26.27 24.42 -19.77
N TYR A 62 27.15 23.70 -20.47
CA TYR A 62 27.00 22.26 -20.67
C TYR A 62 27.10 21.48 -19.36
N ILE A 63 28.12 21.77 -18.54
CA ILE A 63 28.29 21.13 -17.23
C ILE A 63 27.09 21.41 -16.31
N ASN A 64 26.58 22.64 -16.30
CA ASN A 64 25.41 22.99 -15.50
C ASN A 64 24.18 22.17 -15.93
N ARG A 65 23.92 22.04 -17.24
CA ARG A 65 22.83 21.19 -17.74
C ARG A 65 22.98 19.72 -17.34
N LEU A 66 24.21 19.19 -17.26
CA LEU A 66 24.43 17.83 -16.79
C LEU A 66 24.14 17.70 -15.30
N ARG A 67 24.53 18.67 -14.48
CA ARG A 67 24.22 18.71 -13.05
C ARG A 67 22.72 18.82 -12.81
N ASP A 68 22.03 19.69 -13.55
CA ASP A 68 20.59 19.87 -13.43
C ASP A 68 19.83 18.56 -13.75
N LYS A 69 20.32 17.79 -14.74
CA LYS A 69 19.79 16.47 -15.04
C LYS A 69 20.06 15.45 -13.93
N ALA A 70 21.29 15.37 -13.43
CA ALA A 70 21.63 14.46 -12.33
C ALA A 70 20.78 14.76 -11.09
N ASN A 71 20.60 16.04 -10.74
CA ASN A 71 19.75 16.46 -9.63
C ASN A 71 18.28 16.07 -9.85
N ALA A 72 17.79 16.13 -11.09
CA ALA A 72 16.44 15.68 -11.42
C ALA A 72 16.31 14.15 -11.27
N ASP A 73 17.31 13.39 -11.68
CA ASP A 73 17.37 11.93 -11.51
C ASP A 73 17.44 11.56 -10.02
N ASP A 74 18.22 12.27 -9.22
CA ASP A 74 18.30 12.08 -7.76
C ASP A 74 16.94 12.34 -7.09
N LEU A 75 16.22 13.38 -7.50
CA LEU A 75 14.87 13.66 -7.02
C LEU A 75 13.86 12.55 -7.39
N ILE A 76 14.01 11.96 -8.58
CA ILE A 76 13.19 10.81 -9.00
C ILE A 76 13.47 9.61 -8.09
N TRP A 77 14.74 9.31 -7.82
CA TRP A 77 15.12 8.20 -6.95
C TRP A 77 14.62 8.37 -5.51
N ILE A 78 14.75 9.57 -4.92
CA ILE A 78 14.20 9.86 -3.59
C ILE A 78 12.69 9.58 -3.54
N LYS A 79 11.96 9.95 -4.59
CA LYS A 79 10.51 9.73 -4.66
C LYS A 79 10.14 8.26 -4.84
N ILE A 80 10.98 7.49 -5.54
CA ILE A 80 10.82 6.04 -5.64
C ILE A 80 11.02 5.41 -4.25
N ASP A 81 12.07 5.80 -3.52
CA ASP A 81 12.34 5.28 -2.17
C ASP A 81 11.21 5.60 -1.19
N GLU A 82 10.66 6.82 -1.25
CA GLU A 82 9.50 7.24 -0.46
C GLU A 82 8.27 6.36 -0.73
N LEU A 83 7.93 6.14 -2.01
CA LEU A 83 6.80 5.29 -2.40
C LEU A 83 7.02 3.81 -2.01
N LEU A 84 8.25 3.32 -2.10
CA LEU A 84 8.59 1.96 -1.65
C LEU A 84 8.39 1.81 -0.13
N LEU A 85 8.72 2.84 0.65
CA LEU A 85 8.49 2.88 2.09
C LEU A 85 7.00 2.83 2.41
N GLU A 86 6.18 3.66 1.77
CA GLU A 86 4.73 3.68 1.95
C GLU A 86 4.09 2.32 1.60
N LEU A 87 4.47 1.73 0.46
CA LEU A 87 3.98 0.42 0.05
C LEU A 87 4.39 -0.70 1.03
N SER A 88 5.56 -0.58 1.67
CA SER A 88 6.00 -1.54 2.68
C SER A 88 5.17 -1.45 3.96
N ALA A 89 4.80 -0.24 4.39
CA ALA A 89 3.96 -0.02 5.56
C ALA A 89 2.55 -0.61 5.36
N ASN A 90 1.92 -0.34 4.22
CA ASN A 90 0.57 -0.83 3.92
C ASN A 90 0.48 -2.36 3.88
N LYS A 91 1.50 -3.04 3.36
CA LYS A 91 1.55 -4.52 3.35
C LYS A 91 1.61 -5.12 4.77
N THR A 92 2.22 -4.42 5.72
CA THR A 92 2.28 -4.91 7.11
C THR A 92 0.95 -4.75 7.85
N GLU A 93 0.20 -3.69 7.53
CA GLU A 93 -1.16 -3.48 8.06
C GLU A 93 -2.14 -4.49 7.47
N GLU A 94 -2.16 -4.66 6.15
CA GLU A 94 -3.04 -5.64 5.49
C GLU A 94 -2.76 -7.09 5.93
N ALA A 95 -1.49 -7.46 6.10
CA ALA A 95 -1.12 -8.79 6.61
C ALA A 95 -1.51 -8.97 8.09
N GLY A 96 -1.41 -7.91 8.90
CA GLY A 96 -1.85 -7.92 10.29
C GLY A 96 -3.37 -8.06 10.43
N GLU A 97 -4.13 -7.31 9.62
CA GLU A 97 -5.59 -7.35 9.63
C GLU A 97 -6.14 -8.68 9.10
N GLN A 98 -5.56 -9.24 8.04
CA GLN A 98 -5.95 -10.56 7.53
C GLN A 98 -5.63 -11.66 8.54
N LYS A 99 -4.47 -11.60 9.20
CA LYS A 99 -4.09 -12.57 10.24
C LYS A 99 -5.06 -12.50 11.44
N HIS A 100 -5.36 -11.30 11.93
CA HIS A 100 -6.30 -11.11 13.03
C HIS A 100 -7.71 -11.58 12.68
N LYS A 101 -8.15 -11.38 11.43
CA LYS A 101 -9.45 -11.88 10.94
C LYS A 101 -9.50 -13.41 10.86
N PHE A 102 -8.42 -14.05 10.40
CA PHE A 102 -8.31 -15.51 10.38
C PHE A 102 -8.24 -16.12 11.79
N GLU A 103 -7.48 -15.51 12.71
CA GLU A 103 -7.40 -15.95 14.11
C GLU A 103 -8.77 -15.90 14.78
N LYS A 104 -9.53 -14.82 14.58
CA LYS A 104 -10.89 -14.68 15.14
C LYS A 104 -11.88 -15.72 14.59
N GLN A 105 -11.80 -16.03 13.30
CA GLN A 105 -12.62 -17.08 12.68
C GLN A 105 -12.23 -18.48 13.18
N LEU A 106 -10.95 -18.73 13.43
CA LEU A 106 -10.46 -19.99 13.98
C LEU A 106 -10.92 -20.18 15.42
N GLU A 107 -10.90 -19.13 16.24
CA GLU A 107 -11.41 -19.16 17.62
C GLU A 107 -12.91 -19.47 17.68
N GLU A 108 -13.73 -18.86 16.82
CA GLU A 108 -15.17 -19.14 16.72
C GLU A 108 -15.45 -20.61 16.34
N GLN A 109 -14.72 -21.15 15.35
CA GLN A 109 -14.88 -22.56 14.94
C GLN A 109 -14.49 -23.55 16.03
N ILE A 110 -13.45 -23.26 16.82
CA ILE A 110 -13.03 -24.10 17.94
C ILE A 110 -14.11 -24.09 19.04
N LEU A 111 -14.68 -22.90 19.32
CA LEU A 111 -15.73 -22.75 20.32
C LEU A 111 -17.00 -23.52 19.92
N GLU A 112 -17.44 -23.40 18.67
CA GLU A 112 -18.60 -24.13 18.13
C GLU A 112 -18.39 -25.65 18.12
N GLY A 113 -17.22 -26.11 17.69
CA GLY A 113 -16.86 -27.53 17.71
C GLY A 113 -16.84 -28.10 19.14
N SER A 114 -16.36 -27.33 20.11
CA SER A 114 -16.35 -27.74 21.51
C SER A 114 -17.77 -27.85 22.11
N HIS A 115 -18.67 -26.92 21.78
CA HIS A 115 -20.06 -26.93 22.20
C HIS A 115 -20.82 -28.15 21.65
N GLU A 116 -20.56 -28.53 20.39
CA GLU A 116 -21.12 -29.75 19.81
C GLU A 116 -20.61 -31.04 20.50
N THR A 117 -19.33 -31.07 20.88
CA THR A 117 -18.77 -32.25 21.58
C THR A 117 -19.32 -32.41 22.99
N LEU A 118 -19.52 -31.32 23.71
CA LEU A 118 -20.13 -31.33 25.05
C LEU A 118 -21.59 -31.77 25.00
N LEU A 119 -22.39 -31.29 24.03
CA LEU A 119 -23.77 -31.74 23.84
C LEU A 119 -23.89 -33.22 23.47
N LYS A 120 -22.90 -33.79 22.75
CA LYS A 120 -22.84 -35.24 22.48
C LYS A 120 -22.47 -36.03 23.74
N GLN A 121 -21.58 -35.50 24.59
CA GLN A 121 -21.25 -36.10 25.88
C GLN A 121 -22.43 -36.07 26.86
N GLU A 122 -23.16 -34.96 26.96
CA GLU A 122 -24.35 -34.84 27.82
C GLU A 122 -25.47 -35.79 27.39
N LYS A 123 -25.75 -35.91 26.08
CA LYS A 123 -26.73 -36.88 25.56
C LYS A 123 -26.32 -38.33 25.83
N ASN A 124 -25.03 -38.64 25.78
CA ASN A 124 -24.52 -39.96 26.10
C ASN A 124 -24.60 -40.26 27.61
N ASN A 125 -24.39 -39.27 28.48
CA ASN A 125 -24.53 -39.40 29.94
C ASN A 125 -26.00 -39.53 30.39
N ILE A 126 -26.95 -38.87 29.71
CA ILE A 126 -28.39 -39.00 30.03
C ILE A 126 -28.92 -40.40 29.69
N ASN A 127 -28.40 -41.04 28.64
CA ASN A 127 -28.81 -42.39 28.24
C ASN A 127 -28.23 -43.51 29.13
N THR A 128 -27.18 -43.25 29.92
CA THR A 128 -26.54 -44.28 30.74
C THR A 128 -27.13 -44.43 32.16
N THR A 129 -28.00 -43.52 32.61
CA THR A 129 -28.64 -43.59 33.94
C THR A 129 -30.05 -44.20 33.93
N ILE A 130 -30.48 -44.77 32.80
CA ILE A 130 -31.69 -45.63 32.75
C ILE A 130 -31.25 -47.09 32.88
N ILE A 131 -30.95 -47.54 34.10
CA ILE A 131 -30.74 -48.96 34.40
C ILE A 131 -32.12 -49.61 34.58
N VAL A 132 -32.61 -50.26 33.52
CA VAL A 132 -33.77 -51.16 33.59
C VAL A 132 -33.35 -52.48 34.22
N CYS A 133 -33.51 -52.64 35.54
CA CYS A 133 -33.35 -53.95 36.18
C CYS A 133 -34.67 -54.76 36.08
N GLY A 134 -34.67 -55.79 35.23
CA GLY A 134 -35.69 -56.85 35.26
C GLY A 134 -35.47 -57.77 36.46
N LEU A 135 -36.47 -57.91 37.33
CA LEU A 135 -36.41 -58.83 38.48
C LEU A 135 -37.02 -60.19 38.11
N GLY A 136 -36.14 -61.16 37.84
CA GLY A 136 -36.46 -62.58 37.86
C GLY A 136 -35.62 -63.28 38.93
N GLY A 137 -36.23 -63.58 40.08
CA GLY A 137 -35.82 -64.66 40.99
C GLY A 137 -34.55 -64.46 41.83
N TYR A 138 -34.76 -64.33 43.15
CA TYR A 138 -33.83 -64.64 44.25
C TYR A 138 -32.76 -63.60 44.67
N LYS A 139 -33.09 -62.94 45.80
CA LYS A 139 -32.25 -62.58 46.98
C LYS A 139 -30.91 -61.83 46.78
N ARG A 140 -30.93 -60.60 47.33
CA ARG A 140 -29.86 -59.76 47.92
C ARG A 140 -29.36 -58.56 47.10
N ILE A 141 -30.00 -57.43 47.40
CA ILE A 141 -29.42 -56.14 47.86
C ILE A 141 -28.14 -55.68 47.15
N TYR A 142 -28.27 -54.64 46.34
CA TYR A 142 -27.28 -53.57 46.31
C TYR A 142 -27.96 -52.29 46.78
N MET A 143 -27.59 -51.84 47.98
CA MET A 143 -27.75 -50.45 48.39
C MET A 143 -26.74 -49.63 47.58
N PHE A 144 -27.22 -48.65 46.82
CA PHE A 144 -26.42 -47.48 46.53
C PHE A 144 -27.21 -46.25 46.93
N ALA A 145 -26.50 -45.40 47.67
CA ALA A 145 -27.00 -44.29 48.45
C ALA A 145 -27.78 -43.29 47.59
N LEU A 146 -29.02 -43.04 48.00
CA LEU A 146 -29.78 -41.86 47.58
C LEU A 146 -29.98 -41.01 48.84
N GLU A 147 -28.87 -40.50 49.37
CA GLU A 147 -28.89 -39.61 50.53
C GLU A 147 -29.41 -38.21 50.17
N ASP A 148 -29.45 -37.85 48.89
CA ASP A 148 -29.79 -36.51 48.39
C ASP A 148 -31.22 -36.37 47.82
N TYR A 149 -32.01 -37.44 47.86
CA TYR A 149 -33.36 -37.46 47.29
C TYR A 149 -34.43 -37.73 48.35
N ASN A 150 -35.54 -36.99 48.28
CA ASN A 150 -36.74 -37.29 49.06
C ASN A 150 -37.65 -38.23 48.27
N GLN A 151 -38.17 -39.26 48.93
CA GLN A 151 -39.15 -40.16 48.32
C GLN A 151 -40.54 -39.53 48.40
N GLU A 152 -41.06 -39.08 47.25
CA GLU A 152 -42.36 -38.40 47.18
C GLU A 152 -43.53 -39.36 46.97
N GLY A 153 -43.27 -40.55 46.44
CA GLY A 153 -44.30 -41.56 46.28
C GLY A 153 -43.80 -42.85 45.67
N ALA A 154 -44.55 -43.92 45.88
CA ALA A 154 -44.32 -45.20 45.23
C ALA A 154 -45.64 -45.68 44.61
N GLN A 155 -45.63 -45.97 43.32
CA GLN A 155 -46.79 -46.51 42.62
C GLN A 155 -46.45 -47.89 42.06
N ARG A 156 -47.36 -48.84 42.29
CA ARG A 156 -47.24 -50.20 41.75
C ARG A 156 -47.96 -50.25 40.40
N GLN A 157 -47.24 -50.59 39.35
CA GLN A 157 -47.82 -50.84 38.03
C GLN A 157 -47.48 -52.28 37.62
N GLY A 158 -48.43 -53.19 37.86
CA GLY A 158 -48.23 -54.62 37.68
C GLY A 158 -47.09 -55.14 38.57
N ASN A 159 -46.12 -55.83 37.97
CA ASN A 159 -45.00 -56.46 38.69
C ASN A 159 -43.82 -55.50 38.95
N LYS A 160 -43.97 -54.21 38.63
CA LYS A 160 -42.94 -53.19 38.81
C LYS A 160 -43.32 -52.22 39.92
N LEU A 161 -42.34 -51.86 40.74
CA LEU A 161 -42.43 -50.76 41.69
C LEU A 161 -41.73 -49.56 41.05
N VAL A 162 -42.48 -48.47 40.87
CA VAL A 162 -41.93 -47.19 40.38
C VAL A 162 -41.86 -46.26 41.59
N ILE A 163 -40.67 -45.73 41.86
CA ILE A 163 -40.43 -44.79 42.94
C ILE A 163 -40.16 -43.43 42.31
N LEU A 164 -40.92 -42.41 42.73
CA LEU A 164 -40.70 -41.02 42.36
C LEU A 164 -39.80 -40.38 43.41
N LEU A 165 -38.70 -39.79 42.96
CA LEU A 165 -37.71 -39.13 43.79
C LEU A 165 -37.57 -37.68 43.34
N SER A 166 -37.56 -36.75 44.30
CA SER A 166 -37.22 -35.34 44.06
C SER A 166 -35.89 -34.99 44.71
N GLU A 167 -35.12 -34.11 44.07
CA GLU A 167 -33.88 -33.58 44.63
C GLU A 167 -34.16 -32.75 45.88
N ARG A 168 -33.36 -32.91 46.93
CA ARG A 168 -33.37 -31.92 48.02
C ARG A 168 -32.76 -30.62 47.48
N GLY A 169 -33.55 -29.54 47.53
CA GLY A 169 -33.10 -28.20 47.15
C GLY A 169 -32.01 -27.64 48.05
#